data_AF-A0A6C2YNM1-F1
#
_entry.id   AF-A0A6C2YNM1-F1
#
_cell.length_a   1.000
_cell.length_b   1.000
_cell.length_c   1.000
_cell.angle_alpha   90.00
_cell.angle_beta   90.00
_cell.angle_gamma   90.00
#
_symmetry.space_group_name_H-M   'P 1'
#
loop_
_entity.id
_entity.type
_entity.pdbx_description
1 polymer ?
#
loop_
_entity_poly.entity_id
_entity_poly.type
_entity_poly.pdbx_seq_one_letter_code
_entity_poly.pdbx_strand_id
1 'polypeptide(L)'
;MNHLAHLFLAPDDRESRLGNLFADFVKGADSIAQLPERVRDGVRLHRKIDSFTDSHPVVHRSIGRISTQWGWFSGIILDVYFDYLLIHSWNRYTTIDYSTFVESIEAMLEPAPEWFDPAMQIMAQRMRQYHWLTAYGSLDGIADTLERISERIAIRMPRRAMPLQQAMVDLMAHSDALADDFAEFFPSLMAFAAAHGGRSDPPPSTTPRLLP
;
A
#
# COMPACT_ATOMS: atom_id res chain seq x y z
N MET A 1 -0.62 -4.68 -3.16
CA MET A 1 -0.11 -3.29 -2.94
C MET A 1 -0.03 -3.04 -1.44
N ASN A 2 0.72 -2.04 -0.96
CA ASN A 2 0.78 -1.72 0.47
C ASN A 2 -0.12 -0.51 0.86
N HIS A 3 -0.12 -0.13 2.14
CA HIS A 3 -1.08 0.80 2.73
C HIS A 3 -1.26 2.12 1.98
N LEU A 4 -0.20 2.76 1.49
CA LEU A 4 -0.33 4.08 0.86
C LEU A 4 -1.15 3.98 -0.43
N ALA A 5 -0.81 3.03 -1.31
CA ALA A 5 -1.55 2.85 -2.55
C ALA A 5 -3.02 2.48 -2.32
N HIS A 6 -3.32 1.65 -1.33
CA HIS A 6 -4.70 1.32 -0.96
C HIS A 6 -5.50 2.56 -0.52
N LEU A 7 -4.89 3.42 0.29
CA LEU A 7 -5.50 4.68 0.72
C LEU A 7 -5.64 5.67 -0.44
N PHE A 8 -4.65 5.74 -1.33
CA PHE A 8 -4.64 6.62 -2.50
C PHE A 8 -5.72 6.24 -3.52
N LEU A 9 -5.95 4.94 -3.72
CA LEU A 9 -6.91 4.41 -4.70
C LEU A 9 -8.34 4.34 -4.17
N ALA A 10 -8.54 4.44 -2.85
CA ALA A 10 -9.86 4.50 -2.25
C ALA A 10 -10.57 5.83 -2.59
N PRO A 11 -11.91 5.85 -2.65
CA PRO A 11 -12.66 7.10 -2.71
C PRO A 11 -12.27 8.08 -1.60
N ASP A 12 -12.45 9.37 -1.84
CA ASP A 12 -12.26 10.41 -0.82
C ASP A 12 -13.41 10.44 0.19
N ASP A 13 -13.59 9.31 0.86
CA ASP A 13 -14.60 9.07 1.88
C ASP A 13 -13.96 8.29 3.03
N ARG A 14 -14.22 8.75 4.25
CA ARG A 14 -13.62 8.20 5.47
C ARG A 14 -13.90 6.70 5.63
N GLU A 15 -15.14 6.29 5.46
CA GLU A 15 -15.54 4.89 5.65
C GLU A 15 -14.90 3.97 4.58
N SER A 16 -14.88 4.43 3.34
CA SER A 16 -14.25 3.71 2.22
C SER A 16 -12.74 3.55 2.41
N ARG A 17 -12.04 4.62 2.82
CA ARG A 17 -10.60 4.56 3.13
C ARG A 17 -10.30 3.64 4.31
N LEU A 18 -11.11 3.71 5.37
CA LEU A 18 -10.96 2.82 6.54
C LEU A 18 -11.22 1.36 6.18
N GLY A 19 -12.26 1.08 5.38
CA GLY A 19 -12.52 -0.27 4.87
C GLY A 19 -11.38 -0.80 4.01
N ASN A 20 -10.76 0.05 3.20
CA ASN A 20 -9.61 -0.33 2.37
C ASN A 20 -8.37 -0.60 3.22
N LEU A 21 -8.09 0.26 4.21
CA LEU A 21 -6.92 0.15 5.08
C LEU A 21 -6.95 -1.10 5.99
N PHE A 22 -8.13 -1.44 6.54
CA PHE A 22 -8.29 -2.52 7.52
C PHE A 22 -8.83 -3.83 6.92
N ALA A 23 -8.83 -3.96 5.59
CA ALA A 23 -9.41 -5.10 4.89
C ALA A 23 -8.86 -6.47 5.34
N ASP A 24 -7.55 -6.55 5.62
CA ASP A 24 -6.87 -7.78 6.09
C ASP A 24 -7.32 -8.26 7.47
N PHE A 25 -7.89 -7.37 8.29
CA PHE A 25 -8.45 -7.71 9.59
C PHE A 25 -9.86 -8.30 9.46
N VAL A 26 -10.54 -8.02 8.34
CA VAL A 26 -11.92 -8.45 8.11
C VAL A 26 -11.93 -9.83 7.43
N LYS A 27 -12.26 -10.88 8.18
CA LYS A 27 -12.22 -12.27 7.70
C LYS A 27 -13.61 -12.89 7.59
N GLY A 28 -13.89 -13.54 6.46
CA GLY A 28 -15.16 -14.24 6.24
C GLY A 28 -16.33 -13.32 5.88
N ALA A 29 -17.43 -13.93 5.43
CA ALA A 29 -18.62 -13.19 4.97
C ALA A 29 -19.37 -12.52 6.13
N ASP A 30 -19.42 -13.16 7.30
CA ASP A 30 -20.18 -12.67 8.45
C ASP A 30 -19.59 -11.38 9.03
N SER A 31 -18.26 -11.31 9.17
CA SER A 31 -17.59 -10.08 9.63
C SER A 31 -17.80 -8.93 8.65
N ILE A 32 -17.81 -9.21 7.35
CA ILE A 32 -18.10 -8.17 6.34
C ILE A 32 -19.54 -7.69 6.49
N ALA A 33 -20.51 -8.59 6.64
CA ALA A 33 -21.93 -8.24 6.70
C ALA A 33 -22.27 -7.27 7.86
N GLN A 34 -21.51 -7.29 8.95
CA GLN A 34 -21.70 -6.45 10.12
C GLN A 34 -21.10 -5.03 9.97
N LEU A 35 -20.26 -4.78 8.96
CA LEU A 35 -19.65 -3.48 8.75
C LEU A 35 -20.61 -2.50 8.06
N PRO A 36 -20.45 -1.18 8.26
CA PRO A 36 -21.15 -0.17 7.48
C PRO A 36 -20.94 -0.36 5.98
N GLU A 37 -21.91 0.04 5.16
CA GLU A 37 -21.92 -0.25 3.72
C GLU A 37 -20.66 0.22 3.00
N ARG A 38 -20.26 1.48 3.23
CA ARG A 38 -19.04 2.06 2.62
C ARG A 38 -17.77 1.36 3.07
N VAL A 39 -17.71 0.91 4.33
CA VAL A 39 -16.59 0.12 4.85
C VAL A 39 -16.51 -1.22 4.12
N ARG A 40 -17.64 -1.92 3.91
CA ARG A 40 -17.67 -3.18 3.13
C ARG A 40 -17.17 -2.97 1.71
N ASP A 41 -17.55 -1.86 1.08
CA ASP A 41 -17.10 -1.54 -0.27
C ASP A 41 -15.60 -1.24 -0.31
N GLY A 42 -15.06 -0.55 0.70
CA GLY A 42 -13.62 -0.39 0.90
C GLY A 42 -12.88 -1.72 1.03
N VAL A 43 -13.39 -2.66 1.84
CA VAL A 43 -12.81 -4.01 2.00
C VAL A 43 -12.83 -4.78 0.66
N ARG A 44 -13.94 -4.68 -0.09
CA ARG A 44 -14.05 -5.32 -1.41
C ARG A 44 -13.09 -4.70 -2.42
N LEU A 45 -12.95 -3.38 -2.42
CA LEU A 45 -12.03 -2.67 -3.30
C LEU A 45 -10.58 -3.04 -3.03
N HIS A 46 -10.16 -3.11 -1.77
CA HIS A 46 -8.83 -3.60 -1.38
C HIS A 46 -8.51 -4.96 -2.01
N ARG A 47 -9.39 -5.95 -1.81
CA ARG A 47 -9.18 -7.31 -2.36
C ARG A 47 -9.14 -7.35 -3.88
N LYS A 48 -9.91 -6.49 -4.55
CA LYS A 48 -9.85 -6.35 -6.02
C LYS A 48 -8.52 -5.75 -6.46
N ILE A 49 -8.03 -4.73 -5.77
CA ILE A 49 -6.73 -4.11 -6.02
C ILE A 49 -5.61 -5.14 -5.88
N ASP A 50 -5.62 -5.94 -4.81
CA ASP A 50 -4.59 -6.98 -4.62
C ASP A 50 -4.69 -8.07 -5.67
N SER A 51 -5.89 -8.60 -5.93
CA SER A 51 -6.06 -9.61 -6.97
C SER A 51 -5.62 -9.13 -8.36
N PHE A 52 -5.86 -7.86 -8.68
CA PHE A 52 -5.38 -7.27 -9.93
C PHE A 52 -3.86 -7.11 -9.93
N THR A 53 -3.28 -6.63 -8.83
CA THR A 53 -1.83 -6.44 -8.66
C THR A 53 -1.10 -7.78 -8.76
N ASP A 54 -1.53 -8.78 -8.00
CA ASP A 54 -0.91 -10.10 -7.89
C ASP A 54 -0.94 -10.92 -9.19
N SER A 55 -1.86 -10.59 -10.10
CA SER A 55 -1.99 -11.24 -11.41
C SER A 55 -1.38 -10.44 -12.55
N HIS A 56 -0.89 -9.22 -12.29
CA HIS A 56 -0.43 -8.33 -13.35
C HIS A 56 0.95 -8.77 -13.88
N PRO A 57 1.13 -8.94 -15.20
CA PRO A 57 2.40 -9.40 -15.77
C PRO A 57 3.61 -8.52 -15.41
N VAL A 58 3.40 -7.20 -15.31
CA VAL A 58 4.45 -6.25 -14.88
C VAL A 58 4.86 -6.48 -13.43
N VAL A 59 3.92 -6.79 -12.53
CA VAL A 59 4.22 -7.08 -11.12
C VAL A 59 5.02 -8.37 -11.02
N HIS A 60 4.66 -9.41 -11.79
CA HIS A 60 5.46 -10.63 -11.88
C HIS A 60 6.87 -10.38 -12.43
N ARG A 61 7.00 -9.50 -13.43
CA ARG A 61 8.30 -9.08 -13.96
C ARG A 61 9.13 -8.40 -12.87
N SER A 62 8.55 -7.49 -12.09
CA SER A 62 9.22 -6.82 -10.98
C SER A 62 9.63 -7.79 -9.87
N ILE A 63 8.78 -8.75 -9.51
CA ILE A 63 9.13 -9.85 -8.59
C ILE A 63 10.34 -10.64 -9.10
N GLY A 64 10.43 -10.86 -10.42
CA GLY A 64 11.57 -11.53 -11.05
C GLY A 64 12.89 -10.76 -10.99
N ARG A 65 12.88 -9.48 -10.59
CA ARG A 65 14.10 -8.67 -10.40
C ARG A 65 14.70 -8.82 -9.00
N ILE A 66 13.93 -9.27 -8.02
CA ILE A 66 14.43 -9.49 -6.66
C ILE A 66 14.80 -10.95 -6.45
N SER A 67 15.73 -11.21 -5.53
CA SER A 67 16.27 -12.55 -5.32
C SER A 67 15.18 -13.56 -4.99
N THR A 68 15.25 -14.75 -5.60
CA THR A 68 14.29 -15.84 -5.35
C THR A 68 14.32 -16.34 -3.90
N GLN A 69 15.36 -15.98 -3.12
CA GLN A 69 15.46 -16.32 -1.69
C GLN A 69 14.29 -15.78 -0.86
N TRP A 70 13.68 -14.66 -1.28
CA TRP A 70 12.56 -14.05 -0.58
C TRP A 70 11.26 -14.85 -0.73
N GLY A 71 11.17 -15.73 -1.75
CA GLY A 71 10.05 -16.62 -1.97
C GLY A 71 8.70 -15.89 -1.95
N TRP A 72 7.83 -16.26 -1.02
CA TRP A 72 6.49 -15.69 -0.91
C TRP A 72 6.48 -14.24 -0.42
N PHE A 73 7.58 -13.79 0.21
CA PHE A 73 7.69 -12.42 0.71
C PHE A 73 8.11 -11.42 -0.37
N SER A 74 8.49 -11.90 -1.56
CA SER A 74 8.81 -11.04 -2.71
C SER A 74 7.70 -10.04 -3.02
N GLY A 75 6.44 -10.48 -2.98
CA GLY A 75 5.29 -9.59 -3.18
C GLY A 75 5.19 -8.50 -2.11
N ILE A 76 5.38 -8.86 -0.83
CA ILE A 76 5.34 -7.90 0.29
C ILE A 76 6.47 -6.87 0.16
N ILE A 77 7.69 -7.32 -0.16
CA ILE A 77 8.84 -6.43 -0.37
C ILE A 77 8.55 -5.44 -1.49
N LEU A 78 8.03 -5.95 -2.61
CA LEU A 78 7.71 -5.13 -3.78
C LEU A 78 6.59 -4.14 -3.48
N ASP A 79 5.54 -4.55 -2.77
CA ASP A 79 4.41 -3.70 -2.39
C ASP A 79 4.85 -2.51 -1.53
N VAL A 80 5.73 -2.74 -0.55
CA VAL A 80 6.30 -1.65 0.26
C VAL A 80 7.16 -0.71 -0.61
N TYR A 81 7.95 -1.27 -1.54
CA TYR A 81 8.77 -0.44 -2.44
C TYR A 81 7.93 0.32 -3.47
N PHE A 82 6.80 -0.22 -3.92
CA PHE A 82 5.87 0.48 -4.80
C PHE A 82 5.19 1.67 -4.11
N ASP A 83 4.92 1.60 -2.81
CA ASP A 83 4.50 2.77 -2.03
C ASP A 83 5.60 3.85 -1.99
N TYR A 84 6.87 3.47 -1.88
CA TYR A 84 8.01 4.41 -2.01
C TYR A 84 8.01 5.08 -3.38
N LEU A 85 7.87 4.31 -4.47
CA LEU A 85 7.84 4.84 -5.83
C LEU A 85 6.62 5.74 -6.06
N LEU A 86 5.47 5.44 -5.46
CA LEU A 86 4.27 6.27 -5.51
C LEU A 86 4.53 7.66 -4.90
N ILE A 87 5.23 7.74 -3.77
CA ILE A 87 5.59 9.04 -3.16
C ILE A 87 6.54 9.82 -4.06
N HIS A 88 7.55 9.16 -4.63
CA HIS A 88 8.56 9.82 -5.46
C HIS A 88 8.04 10.25 -6.83
N SER A 89 6.92 9.70 -7.26
CA SER A 89 6.22 10.07 -8.49
C SER A 89 4.84 10.67 -8.22
N TRP A 90 4.58 11.16 -7.01
CA TRP A 90 3.26 11.61 -6.54
C TRP A 90 2.59 12.62 -7.48
N ASN A 91 3.33 13.65 -7.88
CA ASN A 91 2.86 14.71 -8.77
C ASN A 91 2.57 14.25 -10.20
N ARG A 92 2.88 12.99 -10.55
CA ARG A 92 2.46 12.37 -11.82
C ARG A 92 1.02 11.85 -11.76
N TYR A 93 0.53 11.51 -10.57
CA TYR A 93 -0.75 10.82 -10.39
C TYR A 93 -1.82 11.64 -9.70
N THR A 94 -1.47 12.78 -9.09
CA THR A 94 -2.41 13.64 -8.39
C THR A 94 -1.93 15.09 -8.32
N THR A 95 -2.88 16.01 -8.16
CA THR A 95 -2.62 17.43 -7.86
C THR A 95 -2.69 17.74 -6.36
N ILE A 96 -3.16 16.79 -5.55
CA ILE A 96 -3.22 16.93 -4.08
C ILE A 96 -1.78 16.87 -3.55
N ASP A 97 -1.39 17.80 -2.69
CA ASP A 97 -0.09 17.77 -2.04
C ASP A 97 0.05 16.54 -1.11
N TYR A 98 1.22 15.91 -1.10
CA TYR A 98 1.43 14.68 -0.32
C TYR A 98 1.23 14.91 1.18
N SER A 99 1.69 16.04 1.73
CA SER A 99 1.53 16.36 3.15
C SER A 99 0.05 16.54 3.50
N THR A 100 -0.71 17.25 2.65
CA THR A 100 -2.17 17.39 2.81
C THR A 100 -2.89 16.05 2.76
N PHE A 101 -2.45 15.15 1.87
CA PHE A 101 -2.99 13.80 1.81
C PHE A 101 -2.72 13.03 3.12
N VAL A 102 -1.48 13.01 3.60
CA VAL A 102 -1.12 12.33 4.87
C VAL A 102 -1.89 12.91 6.05
N GLU A 103 -2.01 14.23 6.17
CA GLU A 103 -2.80 14.88 7.22
C GLU A 103 -4.27 14.43 7.17
N SER A 104 -4.86 14.32 5.98
CA SER A 104 -6.23 13.83 5.82
C SER A 104 -6.38 12.37 6.29
N ILE A 105 -5.36 11.54 6.09
CA ILE A 105 -5.34 10.15 6.56
C ILE A 105 -5.20 10.09 8.08
N GLU A 106 -4.30 10.86 8.66
CA GLU A 106 -4.12 10.87 10.11
C GLU A 106 -5.38 11.37 10.83
N ALA A 107 -6.07 12.36 10.26
CA ALA A 107 -7.34 12.86 10.78
C ALA A 107 -8.47 11.82 10.73
N MET A 108 -8.56 10.99 9.67
CA MET A 108 -9.66 10.01 9.56
C MET A 108 -9.55 8.85 10.56
N LEU A 109 -8.35 8.59 11.11
CA LEU A 109 -8.12 7.53 12.08
C LEU A 109 -8.72 7.83 13.47
N GLU A 110 -9.16 9.07 13.73
CA GLU A 110 -9.75 9.52 15.00
C GLU A 110 -11.10 10.26 14.77
N PRO A 111 -12.15 10.02 15.57
CA PRO A 111 -12.25 8.99 16.61
C PRO A 111 -12.33 7.58 16.03
N ALA A 112 -11.75 6.60 16.72
CA ALA A 112 -11.84 5.20 16.30
C ALA A 112 -13.34 4.79 16.14
N PRO A 113 -13.75 4.29 14.96
CA PRO A 113 -15.11 3.79 14.76
C PRO A 113 -15.45 2.64 15.71
N GLU A 114 -16.73 2.50 16.06
CA GLU A 114 -17.21 1.44 16.98
C GLU A 114 -16.94 0.01 16.47
N TRP A 115 -16.84 -0.18 15.15
CA TRP A 115 -16.56 -1.47 14.54
C TRP A 115 -15.08 -1.86 14.57
N PHE A 116 -14.17 -0.99 15.03
CA PHE A 116 -12.77 -1.34 15.18
C PHE A 116 -12.59 -2.40 16.27
N ASP A 117 -11.98 -3.53 15.89
CA ASP A 117 -11.47 -4.48 16.87
C ASP A 117 -10.22 -3.92 17.59
N PRO A 118 -9.78 -4.53 18.73
CA PRO A 118 -8.60 -4.05 19.45
C PRO A 118 -7.31 -4.01 18.60
N ALA A 119 -7.17 -4.89 17.61
CA ALA A 119 -5.99 -4.92 16.76
C ALA A 119 -5.99 -3.79 15.72
N MET A 120 -7.16 -3.44 15.17
CA MET A 120 -7.35 -2.26 14.31
C MET A 120 -7.05 -0.96 15.08
N GLN A 121 -7.52 -0.84 16.32
CA GLN A 121 -7.22 0.32 17.18
C GLN A 121 -5.72 0.48 17.43
N ILE A 122 -5.03 -0.61 17.77
CA ILE A 122 -3.58 -0.62 17.98
C ILE A 122 -2.84 -0.24 16.69
N MET A 123 -3.26 -0.76 15.53
CA MET A 123 -2.66 -0.41 14.25
C MET A 123 -2.87 1.07 13.92
N ALA A 124 -4.08 1.60 14.09
CA ALA A 124 -4.39 3.03 13.86
C ALA A 124 -3.52 3.93 14.74
N GLN A 125 -3.41 3.61 16.03
CA GLN A 125 -2.55 4.35 16.97
C GLN A 125 -1.09 4.32 16.54
N ARG A 126 -0.56 3.14 16.19
CA ARG A 126 0.85 2.99 15.76
C ARG A 126 1.13 3.69 14.44
N MET A 127 0.20 3.61 13.48
CA MET A 127 0.34 4.28 12.19
C MET A 127 0.54 5.78 12.36
N ARG A 128 -0.21 6.41 13.26
CA ARG A 128 -0.07 7.82 13.63
C ARG A 128 1.21 8.08 14.43
N GLN A 129 1.43 7.32 15.50
CA GLN A 129 2.58 7.51 16.40
C GLN A 129 3.92 7.45 15.67
N TYR A 130 4.03 6.59 14.67
CA TYR A 130 5.27 6.35 13.93
C TYR A 130 5.23 6.90 12.50
N HIS A 131 4.24 7.74 12.16
CA HIS A 131 4.07 8.39 10.86
C HIS A 131 4.37 7.46 9.66
N TRP A 132 3.71 6.29 9.60
CA TRP A 132 4.08 5.24 8.65
C TRP A 132 4.11 5.72 7.19
N LEU A 133 3.14 6.53 6.78
CA LEU A 133 3.08 7.05 5.42
C LEU A 133 4.26 7.97 5.10
N THR A 134 4.67 8.81 6.04
CA THR A 134 5.86 9.65 5.88
C THR A 134 7.14 8.81 5.83
N ALA A 135 7.22 7.75 6.63
CA ALA A 135 8.37 6.85 6.65
C ALA A 135 8.62 6.16 5.30
N TYR A 136 7.58 5.91 4.49
CA TYR A 136 7.75 5.35 3.15
C TYR A 136 8.48 6.30 2.17
N GLY A 137 8.64 7.58 2.53
CA GLY A 137 9.30 8.58 1.69
C GLY A 137 10.83 8.49 1.64
N SER A 138 11.48 7.59 2.39
CA SER A 138 12.94 7.42 2.37
C SER A 138 13.34 5.95 2.31
N LEU A 139 14.52 5.67 1.75
CA LEU A 139 15.04 4.30 1.66
C LEU A 139 15.27 3.68 3.05
N ASP A 140 15.73 4.47 4.02
CA ASP A 140 15.87 4.03 5.41
C ASP A 140 14.51 3.66 6.02
N GLY A 141 13.47 4.46 5.76
CA GLY A 141 12.13 4.16 6.27
C GLY A 141 11.49 2.94 5.60
N ILE A 142 11.88 2.60 4.37
CA ILE A 142 11.54 1.32 3.73
C ILE A 142 12.27 0.16 4.40
N ALA A 143 13.58 0.29 4.63
CA ALA A 143 14.35 -0.73 5.35
C ALA A 143 13.76 -1.00 6.75
N ASP A 144 13.47 0.05 7.51
CA ASP A 144 12.84 -0.04 8.83
C ASP A 144 11.45 -0.68 8.77
N THR A 145 10.68 -0.40 7.71
CA THR A 145 9.36 -1.01 7.52
C THR A 145 9.47 -2.50 7.27
N LEU A 146 10.41 -2.92 6.41
CA LEU A 146 10.69 -4.33 6.14
C LEU A 146 11.22 -5.05 7.37
N GLU A 147 12.04 -4.40 8.21
CA GLU A 147 12.48 -4.95 9.48
C GLU A 147 11.31 -5.19 10.43
N ARG A 148 10.42 -4.21 10.63
CA ARG A 148 9.20 -4.37 11.44
C ARG A 148 8.29 -5.49 10.92
N ILE A 149 8.18 -5.66 9.60
CA ILE A 149 7.45 -6.77 8.99
C ILE A 149 8.13 -8.10 9.33
N SER A 150 9.46 -8.15 9.25
CA SER A 150 10.28 -9.33 9.61
C SER A 150 10.06 -9.76 11.05
N GLU A 151 10.05 -8.81 11.99
CA GLU A 151 9.75 -9.08 13.42
C GLU A 151 8.36 -9.69 13.61
N ARG A 152 7.34 -9.14 12.92
CA ARG A 152 5.97 -9.69 12.99
C ARG A 152 5.89 -11.09 12.40
N ILE A 153 6.59 -11.35 11.30
CA ILE A 153 6.69 -12.69 10.70
C ILE A 153 7.39 -13.64 11.67
N ALA A 154 8.48 -13.23 12.32
CA ALA A 154 9.20 -14.07 13.27
C ALA A 154 8.32 -14.47 14.47
N ILE A 155 7.43 -13.59 14.92
CA ILE A 155 6.46 -13.89 15.99
C ILE A 155 5.37 -14.86 15.50
N ARG A 156 4.78 -14.63 14.32
CA ARG A 156 3.61 -15.39 13.83
C ARG A 156 3.98 -16.70 13.12
N MET A 157 5.11 -16.72 12.45
CA MET A 157 5.61 -17.82 11.62
C MET A 157 7.12 -18.03 11.84
N PRO A 158 7.56 -18.47 13.03
CA PRO A 158 8.98 -18.54 13.38
C PRO A 158 9.84 -19.35 12.38
N ARG A 159 9.26 -20.40 11.77
CA ARG A 159 9.93 -21.25 10.76
C ARG A 159 10.14 -20.58 9.40
N ARG A 160 9.56 -19.39 9.18
CA ARG A 160 9.65 -18.59 7.95
C ARG A 160 10.25 -17.21 8.21
N ALA A 161 10.81 -16.98 9.40
CA ALA A 161 11.45 -15.72 9.73
C ALA A 161 12.63 -15.46 8.78
N MET A 162 12.62 -14.29 8.14
CA MET A 162 13.70 -13.85 7.27
C MET A 162 13.91 -12.34 7.46
N PRO A 163 15.14 -11.83 7.34
CA PRO A 163 15.44 -10.41 7.47
C PRO A 163 15.09 -9.68 6.16
N LEU A 164 13.83 -9.32 5.96
CA LEU A 164 13.34 -8.72 4.72
C LEU A 164 14.01 -7.38 4.38
N GLN A 165 14.54 -6.66 5.37
CA GLN A 165 15.30 -5.42 5.14
C GLN A 165 16.57 -5.64 4.31
N GLN A 166 17.10 -6.87 4.27
CA GLN A 166 18.24 -7.20 3.39
C GLN A 166 17.85 -7.20 1.90
N ALA A 167 16.56 -7.24 1.57
CA ALA A 167 16.08 -7.10 0.19
C ALA A 167 16.34 -5.72 -0.41
N MET A 168 16.70 -4.72 0.42
CA MET A 168 17.13 -3.40 -0.07
C MET A 168 18.30 -3.50 -1.05
N VAL A 169 19.17 -4.50 -0.93
CA VAL A 169 20.27 -4.72 -1.88
C VAL A 169 19.72 -4.99 -3.29
N ASP A 170 18.72 -5.86 -3.41
CA ASP A 170 18.10 -6.19 -4.69
C ASP A 170 17.29 -4.99 -5.24
N LEU A 171 16.53 -4.31 -4.36
CA LEU A 171 15.74 -3.14 -4.73
C LEU A 171 16.63 -2.02 -5.28
N MET A 172 17.80 -1.78 -4.68
CA MET A 172 18.75 -0.78 -5.14
C MET A 172 19.52 -1.20 -6.39
N ALA A 173 19.83 -2.50 -6.54
CA ALA A 173 20.45 -3.00 -7.76
C ALA A 173 19.54 -2.86 -9.00
N HIS A 174 18.22 -2.79 -8.79
CA HIS A 174 17.23 -2.75 -9.86
C HIS A 174 16.27 -1.55 -9.79
N SER A 175 16.66 -0.46 -9.10
CA SER A 175 15.79 0.69 -8.82
C SER A 175 15.15 1.27 -10.09
N ASP A 176 15.94 1.50 -11.13
CA ASP A 176 15.47 2.15 -12.35
C ASP A 176 14.47 1.25 -13.10
N ALA A 177 14.79 -0.04 -13.18
CA ALA A 177 13.95 -1.03 -13.84
C ALA A 177 12.63 -1.26 -13.07
N LEU A 178 12.67 -1.19 -11.73
CA LEU A 178 11.47 -1.24 -10.88
C LEU A 178 10.63 0.04 -11.01
N ALA A 179 11.27 1.20 -11.14
CA ALA A 179 10.58 2.47 -11.39
C ALA A 179 9.88 2.49 -12.75
N ASP A 180 10.50 1.97 -13.80
CA ASP A 180 9.89 1.81 -15.12
C ASP A 180 8.70 0.86 -15.08
N ASP A 181 8.85 -0.30 -14.42
CA ASP A 181 7.75 -1.25 -14.22
C ASP A 181 6.58 -0.59 -13.47
N PHE A 182 6.86 0.15 -12.40
CA PHE A 182 5.84 0.86 -11.64
C PHE A 182 5.12 1.93 -12.49
N ALA A 183 5.87 2.69 -13.29
CA ALA A 183 5.32 3.71 -14.19
C ALA A 183 4.45 3.12 -15.32
N GLU A 184 4.69 1.88 -15.74
CA GLU A 184 3.85 1.12 -16.66
C GLU A 184 2.59 0.57 -15.96
N PHE A 185 2.75 0.01 -14.75
CA PHE A 185 1.70 -0.67 -14.01
C PHE A 185 0.69 0.28 -13.35
N PHE A 186 1.16 1.28 -12.63
CA PHE A 186 0.31 2.08 -11.72
C PHE A 186 -0.85 2.80 -12.42
N PRO A 187 -0.70 3.38 -13.64
CA PRO A 187 -1.85 3.92 -14.37
C PRO A 187 -2.95 2.88 -14.67
N SER A 188 -2.56 1.65 -14.98
CA SER A 188 -3.51 0.54 -15.19
C SER A 188 -4.24 0.19 -13.91
N LEU A 189 -3.55 0.19 -12.78
CA LEU A 189 -4.15 -0.02 -11.46
C LEU A 189 -5.11 1.11 -11.08
N MET A 190 -4.76 2.37 -11.34
CA MET A 190 -5.66 3.52 -11.13
C MET A 190 -6.94 3.38 -11.94
N ALA A 191 -6.83 3.07 -13.23
CA ALA A 191 -7.99 2.88 -14.10
C ALA A 191 -8.86 1.70 -13.63
N PHE A 192 -8.25 0.60 -13.22
CA PHE A 192 -8.94 -0.55 -12.65
C PHE A 192 -9.68 -0.17 -11.36
N ALA A 193 -9.02 0.51 -10.42
CA ALA A 193 -9.65 0.94 -9.17
C ALA A 193 -10.84 1.86 -9.44
N ALA A 194 -10.69 2.87 -10.30
CA ALA A 194 -11.77 3.78 -10.71
C ALA A 194 -12.98 3.03 -11.26
N ALA A 195 -12.77 2.04 -12.14
CA ALA A 195 -13.83 1.20 -12.70
C ALA A 195 -14.56 0.32 -11.65
N HIS A 196 -13.97 0.15 -10.46
CA HIS A 196 -14.51 -0.68 -9.39
C HIS A 196 -14.91 0.14 -8.14
N GLY A 197 -15.16 1.44 -8.31
CA GLY A 197 -15.63 2.32 -7.24
C GLY A 197 -14.51 2.91 -6.39
N GLY A 198 -13.28 2.93 -6.90
CA GLY A 198 -12.15 3.67 -6.34
C GLY A 198 -12.14 5.14 -6.76
N ARG A 199 -11.06 5.83 -6.38
CA ARG A 199 -10.76 7.19 -6.78
C ARG A 199 -10.82 7.37 -8.30
N SER A 200 -11.39 8.49 -8.74
CA SER A 200 -11.59 8.81 -10.16
C SER A 200 -10.98 10.15 -10.60
N ASP A 201 -10.12 10.78 -9.80
CA ASP A 201 -9.49 12.04 -10.19
C ASP A 201 -8.60 11.83 -11.41
N PRO A 202 -8.70 12.67 -12.44
CA PRO A 202 -7.80 12.60 -13.58
C PRO A 202 -6.37 12.94 -13.14
N PRO A 203 -5.34 12.24 -13.67
CA PRO A 203 -3.96 12.63 -13.41
C PRO A 203 -3.71 14.06 -13.93
N PRO A 204 -2.74 14.79 -13.35
CA PRO A 204 -2.40 16.13 -13.78
C PRO A 204 -2.08 16.18 -15.28
N SER A 205 -2.52 17.25 -15.94
CA SER A 205 -2.46 17.45 -17.40
C SER A 205 -1.05 17.61 -18.00
N THR A 206 0.00 17.45 -17.19
CA THR A 206 1.40 17.65 -17.59
C THR A 206 2.26 16.52 -17.05
N THR A 207 2.80 15.69 -17.95
CA THR A 207 3.80 14.67 -17.63
C THR A 207 5.08 15.36 -17.14
N PRO A 208 5.53 15.17 -15.90
CA PRO A 208 6.86 15.63 -15.51
C PRO A 208 7.88 14.78 -16.28
N ARG A 209 8.87 15.43 -16.92
CA ARG A 209 10.06 14.73 -17.41
C ARG A 209 10.70 14.01 -16.23
N LEU A 210 11.00 12.71 -16.40
CA LEU A 210 11.88 11.97 -15.51
C LEU A 210 13.16 12.80 -15.33
N LEU A 211 13.51 13.11 -14.08
CA LEU A 211 14.82 13.69 -13.78
C LEU A 211 15.89 12.63 -14.08
N PRO A 212 17.06 13.06 -14.58
CA PRO A 212 18.16 12.18 -14.99
C PRO A 212 18.82 11.46 -13.83
#